data_AF-A0A957Z083-F1
#
_entry.id   AF-A0A957Z083-F1
#
_cell.length_a   1.000
_cell.length_b   1.000
_cell.length_c   1.000
_cell.angle_alpha   90.00
_cell.angle_beta   90.00
_cell.angle_gamma   90.00
#
_symmetry.space_group_name_H-M   'P 1'
#
loop_
_entity.id
_entity.type
_entity.pdbx_description
1 polymer ?
#
loop_
_entity_poly.entity_id
_entity_poly.type
_entity_poly.pdbx_seq_one_letter_code
_entity_poly.pdbx_strand_id
1 'polypeptide(L)'
;MKEYLLFKKMLAPLLLQILFWPAVGASIYYSIWLIVRGYRIGWVPLIVGTLSVRVLFETLITGFRIYEKLDTIASNVQPHDSDGRIDAHS
;
A
#
# COMPACT_ATOMS: atom_id res chain seq x y z
N MET A 1 4.43 14.53 16.62
CA MET A 1 3.88 13.15 16.49
C MET A 1 3.00 12.98 15.24
N LYS A 2 2.19 13.97 14.85
CA LYS A 2 1.38 13.91 13.60
C LYS A 2 2.21 13.82 12.31
N GLU A 3 3.40 14.43 12.26
CA GLU A 3 4.27 14.34 11.07
C GLU A 3 4.79 12.93 10.79
N TYR A 4 5.00 12.09 11.81
CA TYR A 4 5.44 10.70 11.61
C TYR A 4 4.35 9.86 10.92
N LEU A 5 3.07 10.10 11.24
CA LEU A 5 1.97 9.43 10.56
C LEU A 5 1.83 9.91 9.10
N LEU A 6 1.95 11.22 8.84
CA LEU A 6 1.90 11.78 7.49
C LEU A 6 3.10 11.35 6.63
N PHE A 7 4.29 11.27 7.24
CA PHE A 7 5.49 10.79 6.56
C PHE A 7 5.35 9.32 6.17
N LYS A 8 4.93 8.44 7.09
CA LYS A 8 4.70 7.01 6.81
C LYS A 8 3.61 6.80 5.75
N LYS A 9 2.58 7.65 5.77
CA LYS A 9 1.45 7.70 4.86
C LYS A 9 1.84 8.04 3.42
N MET A 10 2.83 8.92 3.22
CA MET A 10 3.45 9.18 1.91
C MET A 10 4.57 8.20 1.56
N LEU A 11 5.23 7.61 2.57
CA LEU A 11 6.31 6.65 2.39
C LEU A 11 5.79 5.30 1.87
N ALA A 12 4.59 4.86 2.29
CA ALA A 12 3.98 3.62 1.83
C ALA A 12 3.81 3.54 0.30
N PRO A 13 3.18 4.51 -0.40
CA PRO A 13 3.06 4.45 -1.86
C PRO A 13 4.42 4.56 -2.57
N LEU A 14 5.38 5.28 -1.98
CA LEU A 14 6.72 5.48 -2.55
C LEU A 14 7.60 4.22 -2.40
N LEU A 15 7.57 3.57 -1.24
CA LEU A 15 8.20 2.27 -1.00
C LEU A 15 7.61 1.20 -1.92
N LEU A 16 6.30 1.22 -2.15
CA LEU A 16 5.66 0.33 -3.11
C LEU A 16 6.18 0.59 -4.54
N GLN A 17 6.30 1.84 -4.99
CA GLN A 17 6.89 2.12 -6.32
C GLN A 17 8.33 1.60 -6.46
N ILE A 18 9.15 1.73 -5.41
CA ILE A 18 10.52 1.22 -5.42
C ILE A 18 10.54 -0.31 -5.42
N LEU A 19 9.63 -0.98 -4.72
CA LEU A 19 9.54 -2.45 -4.67
C LEU A 19 8.94 -3.04 -5.95
N PHE A 20 8.15 -2.26 -6.71
CA PHE A 20 7.56 -2.69 -7.97
C PHE A 20 8.63 -2.98 -9.04
N TRP A 21 9.62 -2.11 -9.18
CA TRP A 21 10.69 -2.26 -10.16
C TRP A 21 11.44 -3.61 -10.08
N PRO A 22 11.95 -4.03 -8.91
CA PRO A 22 12.61 -5.32 -8.78
C PRO A 22 11.62 -6.49 -8.92
N ALA A 23 10.34 -6.33 -8.54
CA ALA A 23 9.33 -7.37 -8.75
C ALA A 23 9.06 -7.63 -10.25
N VAL A 24 8.98 -6.56 -11.05
CA VAL A 24 8.87 -6.68 -12.51
C VAL A 24 10.16 -7.27 -13.10
N GLY A 25 11.33 -6.81 -12.64
CA GLY A 25 12.62 -7.38 -13.04
C GLY A 25 12.73 -8.87 -12.73
N ALA A 26 12.26 -9.31 -11.57
CA ALA A 26 12.22 -10.72 -11.17
C ALA A 26 11.28 -11.54 -12.05
N SER A 27 10.11 -10.99 -12.42
CA SER A 27 9.16 -11.64 -13.34
C SER A 27 9.77 -11.89 -14.72
N ILE A 28 10.47 -10.88 -15.27
CA ILE A 28 11.17 -10.99 -16.55
C ILE A 28 12.32 -12.00 -16.44
N TYR A 29 13.14 -11.91 -15.38
CA TYR A 29 14.25 -12.83 -15.15
C TYR A 29 13.79 -14.28 -15.01
N TYR A 30 12.73 -14.53 -14.24
CA TYR A 30 12.16 -15.86 -14.04
C TYR A 30 11.59 -16.43 -15.35
N SER A 31 10.93 -15.60 -16.16
CA SER A 31 10.44 -15.98 -17.48
C SER A 31 11.57 -16.40 -18.43
N ILE A 32 12.63 -15.60 -18.52
CA ILE A 32 13.82 -15.92 -19.34
C ILE A 32 14.47 -17.22 -18.86
N TRP A 33 14.61 -17.40 -17.55
CA TRP A 33 15.20 -18.61 -16.97
C TRP A 33 14.40 -19.88 -17.31
N LEU A 34 13.06 -19.81 -17.31
CA LEU A 34 12.21 -20.92 -17.75
C LEU A 34 12.38 -21.24 -19.24
N ILE A 35 12.48 -20.21 -20.09
CA ILE A 35 12.66 -20.38 -21.54
C ILE A 35 14.01 -21.08 -21.82
N VAL A 36 15.08 -20.67 -21.15
CA VAL A 36 16.42 -21.28 -21.31
C VAL A 36 16.43 -22.75 -20.89
N ARG A 37 15.61 -23.16 -19.92
CA ARG A 37 15.44 -24.57 -19.51
C ARG A 37 14.54 -25.40 -20.43
N GLY A 38 14.03 -24.83 -21.52
CA GLY A 38 13.22 -25.54 -22.51
C GLY A 38 11.73 -25.64 -22.19
N TYR A 39 11.25 -24.91 -21.18
CA TYR A 39 9.81 -24.84 -20.90
C TYR A 39 9.11 -23.96 -21.93
N ARG A 40 8.28 -24.57 -22.79
CA ARG A 40 7.48 -23.85 -23.81
C ARG A 40 6.49 -22.84 -23.23
N ILE A 41 6.19 -22.95 -21.93
CA ILE A 41 5.22 -22.12 -21.20
C ILE A 41 5.90 -20.91 -20.52
N GLY A 42 7.20 -20.66 -20.78
CA GLY A 42 7.97 -19.58 -20.13
C GLY A 42 7.39 -18.17 -20.29
N TRP A 43 6.45 -17.94 -21.20
CA TRP A 43 5.74 -16.66 -21.40
C TRP A 43 4.61 -16.42 -20.40
N VAL A 44 4.04 -17.47 -19.82
CA VAL A 44 2.96 -17.37 -18.82
C VAL A 44 3.38 -16.56 -17.58
N PRO A 45 4.57 -16.76 -16.98
CA PRO A 45 4.99 -15.96 -15.85
C PRO A 45 5.20 -14.47 -16.17
N LEU A 46 5.41 -14.06 -17.43
CA LEU A 46 5.43 -12.63 -17.78
C LEU A 46 4.06 -11.97 -17.55
N ILE A 47 2.99 -12.67 -17.95
CA ILE A 47 1.62 -12.20 -17.82
C ILE A 47 1.17 -12.35 -16.36
N VAL A 48 1.30 -13.55 -15.80
CA VAL A 48 0.86 -13.86 -14.44
C VAL A 48 1.68 -13.12 -13.41
N GLY A 49 3.00 -13.04 -13.56
CA GLY A 49 3.89 -12.32 -12.65
C GLY A 49 3.62 -10.82 -12.65
N THR A 50 3.50 -10.20 -13.83
CA THR A 50 3.15 -8.78 -13.93
C THR A 50 1.75 -8.49 -13.40
N LEU A 51 0.76 -9.33 -13.72
CA LEU A 51 -0.62 -9.16 -13.25
C LEU A 51 -0.72 -9.33 -11.73
N SER A 52 -0.04 -10.33 -11.17
CA SER A 52 -0.01 -10.58 -9.72
C SER A 52 0.61 -9.41 -8.96
N VAL A 53 1.73 -8.89 -9.47
CA VAL A 53 2.37 -7.69 -8.93
C VAL A 53 1.38 -6.51 -9.01
N ARG A 54 0.70 -6.30 -10.14
CA ARG A 54 -0.28 -5.20 -10.27
C ARG A 54 -1.41 -5.31 -9.25
N VAL A 55 -2.03 -6.49 -9.12
CA VAL A 55 -3.15 -6.73 -8.20
C VAL A 55 -2.73 -6.58 -6.73
N LEU A 56 -1.57 -7.12 -6.35
CA LEU A 56 -1.04 -6.98 -4.98
C LEU A 56 -0.83 -5.51 -4.62
N PHE A 57 -0.12 -4.76 -5.47
CA PHE A 57 0.20 -3.37 -5.20
C PHE A 57 -1.04 -2.46 -5.21
N GLU A 58 -1.99 -2.70 -6.11
CA GLU A 58 -3.24 -1.95 -6.18
C GLU A 58 -4.13 -2.20 -4.95
N THR A 59 -4.17 -3.44 -4.46
CA THR A 59 -4.89 -3.81 -3.23
C THR A 59 -4.25 -3.20 -1.99
N LEU A 60 -2.91 -3.24 -1.90
CA LEU A 60 -2.15 -2.61 -0.81
C LEU A 60 -2.39 -1.10 -0.74
N ILE A 61 -2.26 -0.38 -1.85
CA ILE A 61 -2.50 1.07 -1.92
C ILE A 61 -3.95 1.39 -1.55
N THR A 62 -4.91 0.63 -2.06
CA THR A 62 -6.33 0.80 -1.76
C THR A 62 -6.62 0.58 -0.28
N GLY A 63 -6.07 -0.48 0.33
CA GLY A 63 -6.23 -0.76 1.76
C GLY A 63 -5.68 0.36 2.64
N PHE A 64 -4.49 0.87 2.32
CA PHE A 64 -3.93 2.02 3.03
C PHE A 64 -4.81 3.26 2.91
N ARG A 65 -5.31 3.58 1.70
CA ARG A 65 -6.23 4.70 1.49
C ARG A 65 -7.51 4.60 2.31
N ILE A 66 -8.07 3.40 2.42
CA ILE A 66 -9.27 3.15 3.22
C ILE A 66 -8.97 3.40 4.70
N TYR A 67 -7.86 2.87 5.20
CA TYR A 67 -7.45 3.05 6.59
C TYR A 67 -7.26 4.54 6.94
N GLU A 68 -6.64 5.32 6.05
CA GLU A 68 -6.49 6.77 6.23
C GLU A 68 -7.83 7.52 6.30
N LYS A 69 -8.79 7.13 5.46
CA LYS A 69 -10.13 7.74 5.44
C LYS A 69 -10.86 7.45 6.75
N LEU A 70 -10.77 6.22 7.26
CA LEU A 70 -11.35 5.85 8.55
C LEU A 70 -10.70 6.62 9.71
N ASP A 71 -9.38 6.73 9.73
CA ASP A 71 -8.65 7.49 10.76
C ASP A 71 -9.05 8.97 10.76
N THR A 72 -9.19 9.56 9.56
CA THR A 72 -9.66 10.93 9.39
C THR A 72 -11.09 11.10 9.93
N ILE A 73 -12.01 10.18 9.62
CA ILE A 73 -13.39 10.24 10.12
C ILE A 73 -13.43 10.05 11.64
N ALA A 74 -12.70 9.08 12.19
CA ALA A 74 -12.63 8.84 13.63
C ALA A 74 -12.12 10.07 14.39
N SER A 75 -11.14 10.79 13.83
CA SER A 75 -10.63 12.04 14.42
C SER A 75 -11.60 13.22 14.37
N ASN A 76 -12.51 13.26 13.37
CA ASN A 76 -13.55 14.30 13.27
C ASN A 76 -14.82 13.96 14.06
N VAL A 77 -15.03 12.68 14.35
CA VAL A 77 -16.18 12.19 15.14
C VAL A 77 -15.89 12.24 16.65
N GLN A 78 -14.63 12.32 17.09
CA GLN A 78 -14.33 12.70 18.47
C GLN A 78 -14.87 14.12 18.71
N PRO A 79 -15.95 14.26 19.49
CA PRO A 79 -16.46 15.56 19.83
C PRO A 79 -15.37 16.29 20.62
N HIS A 80 -15.36 17.59 20.47
CA HIS A 80 -14.78 18.55 21.38
C HIS A 80 -15.41 18.40 22.79
N ASP A 81 -15.22 17.26 23.46
CA ASP A 81 -15.72 16.99 24.82
C ASP A 81 -14.75 17.57 25.86
N SER A 82 -14.40 18.85 25.71
CA SER A 82 -13.50 19.56 26.62
C SER A 82 -13.77 21.06 26.72
N ASP A 83 -14.96 21.54 26.35
CA ASP A 83 -15.30 22.99 26.42
C ASP A 83 -16.69 23.25 27.03
N GLY A 84 -16.96 22.70 28.21
CA GLY A 84 -18.21 23.07 28.91
C GLY A 84 -18.51 22.38 30.22
N ARG A 85 -17.54 21.71 30.86
CA ARG A 85 -17.78 21.03 32.15
C ARG A 85 -16.77 21.34 33.24
N ILE A 86 -16.19 22.54 33.25
CA ILE A 86 -15.58 23.14 34.46
C ILE A 86 -16.13 24.56 34.72
N ASP A 87 -17.37 24.82 34.32
CA ASP A 87 -18.10 26.04 34.70
C ASP A 87 -19.20 25.74 35.73
N ALA A 88 -19.32 24.48 36.15
CA ALA A 88 -20.45 23.97 36.93
C ALA A 88 -20.07 23.41 38.29
N HIS A 89 -18.89 23.72 38.85
CA HIS A 89 -18.62 23.41 40.26
C HIS A 89 -17.63 24.39 40.91
N SER A 90 -18.23 25.36 41.60
CA SER A 90 -17.77 26.07 42.81
C SER A 90 -16.74 27.19 42.71
#